data_AF-A0A840ZMT2-F1
#
_entry.id   AF-A0A840ZMT2-F1
#
_cell.length_a   1.000
_cell.length_b   1.000
_cell.length_c   1.000
_cell.angle_alpha   90.00
_cell.angle_beta   90.00
_cell.angle_gamma   90.00
#
_symmetry.space_group_name_H-M   'P 1'
#
loop_
_entity.id
_entity.type
_entity.pdbx_description
1 polymer ?
#
loop_
_entity_poly.entity_id
_entity_poly.type
_entity_poly.pdbx_seq_one_letter_code
_entity_poly.pdbx_strand_id
1 'polypeptide(L)' 'MQEIAELIAERGLLTPEEILPDLRTWTVRGAALHKEPLTPGRLRKKMDVRVTHRRYFKAPVHGRYARRDA' A
#
# COMPACT_ATOMS: atom_id res chain seq x y z
N MET A 1 2.18 6.13 -0.22
CA MET A 1 0.77 5.86 -0.60
C MET A 1 0.57 6.08 -2.08
N GLN A 2 0.94 7.25 -2.61
CA GLN A 2 0.99 7.48 -4.04
C GLN A 2 1.82 6.41 -4.78
N GLU A 3 3.05 6.17 -4.35
CA GLU A 3 3.91 5.09 -4.91
C GLU A 3 3.22 3.72 -4.96
N ILE A 4 2.52 3.32 -3.89
CA ILE A 4 1.79 2.05 -3.84
C ILE A 4 0.64 2.05 -4.87
N ALA A 5 -0.05 3.18 -5.02
CA ALA A 5 -1.11 3.30 -6.02
C ALA A 5 -0.56 3.25 -7.45
N GLU A 6 0.64 3.77 -7.69
CA GLU A 6 1.35 3.67 -8.96
C GLU A 6 1.78 2.21 -9.25
N LEU A 7 2.34 1.50 -8.27
CA LEU A 7 2.66 0.07 -8.39
C LEU A 7 1.43 -0.77 -8.76
N ILE A 8 0.29 -0.51 -8.10
CA ILE A 8 -0.99 -1.18 -8.41
C ILE A 8 -1.51 -0.78 -9.80
N ALA A 9 -1.29 0.46 -10.23
CA ALA A 9 -1.68 0.90 -11.57
C ALA A 9 -0.89 0.18 -12.66
N GLU A 10 0.40 -0.06 -12.43
CA GLU A 10 1.29 -0.73 -13.37
C GLU A 10 1.08 -2.25 -13.39
N ARG A 11 0.87 -2.88 -12.22
CA ARG A 11 0.91 -4.35 -12.07
C ARG A 11 -0.46 -4.97 -11.76
N GLY A 12 -1.50 -4.16 -11.62
CA GLY A 12 -2.84 -4.61 -11.28
C GLY A 12 -3.01 -4.90 -9.79
N LEU A 13 -3.89 -5.85 -9.46
CA LEU A 13 -4.30 -6.15 -8.08
C LEU A 13 -3.17 -6.80 -7.27
N LEU A 14 -2.69 -6.11 -6.23
CA LEU A 14 -1.58 -6.57 -5.39
C LEU A 14 -1.96 -6.69 -3.91
N THR A 15 -1.36 -7.63 -3.20
CA THR A 15 -1.41 -7.73 -1.73
C THR A 15 -0.31 -6.88 -1.07
N PRO A 16 -0.45 -6.53 0.23
CA PRO A 16 0.63 -5.87 0.97
C PRO A 16 1.96 -6.63 0.96
N GLU A 17 1.91 -7.97 0.92
CA GLU A 17 3.08 -8.84 0.84
C GLU A 17 3.80 -8.73 -0.50
N GLU A 18 3.05 -8.54 -1.60
CA GLU A 18 3.61 -8.32 -2.94
C GLU A 18 4.08 -6.86 -3.14
N ILE A 19 3.48 -5.90 -2.44
CA ILE A 19 3.83 -4.48 -2.55
C ILE A 19 5.13 -4.17 -1.80
N LEU A 20 5.31 -4.72 -0.60
CA LEU A 20 6.39 -4.35 0.31
C LEU A 20 7.81 -4.47 -0.31
N PRO A 21 8.15 -5.55 -1.03
CA PRO A 21 9.49 -5.73 -1.62
C PRO A 21 9.79 -4.71 -2.74
N ASP A 22 8.76 -4.19 -3.40
CA ASP A 22 8.88 -3.28 -4.54
C ASP A 22 8.82 -1.80 -4.15
N LEU A 23 8.66 -1.52 -2.85
CA LEU A 23 8.77 -0.15 -2.34
C LEU A 23 10.21 0.32 -2.38
N ARG A 24 10.41 1.57 -2.82
CA ARG A 24 11.73 2.20 -2.81
C ARG A 24 12.29 2.23 -1.39
N THR A 25 13.60 2.03 -1.28
CA THR A 25 14.33 2.00 0.00
C THR A 25 14.09 3.23 0.87
N TRP A 26 13.93 4.41 0.28
CA TRP A 26 13.65 5.64 1.03
C TRP A 26 12.23 5.66 1.64
N THR A 27 11.25 5.04 0.98
CA THR A 27 9.88 4.89 1.50
C THR A 27 9.86 3.96 2.72
N VAL A 28 10.62 2.86 2.64
CA VAL A 28 10.81 1.94 3.77
C VAL A 28 11.57 2.61 4.92
N ARG A 29 12.62 3.39 4.62
CA ARG A 29 13.39 4.16 5.62
C ARG A 29 12.54 5.27 6.26
N GLY A 30 11.71 5.96 5.50
CA GLY A 30 10.77 6.95 6.01
C GLY A 30 9.78 6.36 7.02
N ALA A 31 9.33 5.12 6.80
CA ALA A 31 8.54 4.39 7.78
C ALA A 31 9.36 4.01 9.03
N ALA A 32 10.62 3.61 8.87
CA ALA A 32 11.52 3.25 9.98
C ALA A 32 11.88 4.45 10.88
N LEU A 33 11.90 5.68 10.35
CA LEU A 33 12.10 6.91 11.15
C LEU A 33 11.00 7.12 12.21
N HIS A 34 9.83 6.50 12.05
CA HIS A 34 8.76 6.47 13.05
C HIS A 34 8.84 5.28 14.02
N LYS A 35 10.03 4.67 14.17
CA LYS A 35 10.39 3.59 15.12
C LYS A 35 9.64 2.27 14.98
N GLU A 36 8.97 2.03 13.85
CA GLU A 36 8.26 0.79 13.60
C GLU A 36 8.51 0.27 12.17
N PRO A 37 9.06 -0.96 12.01
CA PRO A 37 9.23 -1.56 10.69
C PRO A 37 7.91 -1.62 9.92
N LEU A 38 7.94 -1.28 8.63
CA LEU A 38 6.79 -1.46 7.76
C LEU A 38 6.63 -2.96 7.46
N THR A 39 5.73 -3.62 8.18
CA THR A 39 5.36 -5.03 7.93
C THR A 39 4.14 -5.11 7.00
N PRO A 40 3.88 -6.25 6.33
CA PRO A 40 2.68 -6.41 5.51
C PRO A 40 1.38 -6.11 6.28
N GLY A 41 1.29 -6.55 7.55
CA GLY A 41 0.13 -6.25 8.41
C GLY A 41 -0.03 -4.76 8.72
N ARG A 42 1.07 -4.02 8.94
CA ARG A 42 1.01 -2.55 9.12
C ARG A 42 0.68 -1.83 7.82
N LEU A 43 1.23 -2.29 6.70
CA LEU A 43 0.91 -1.75 5.38
C LEU A 43 -0.58 -1.92 5.06
N ARG A 44 -1.13 -3.12 5.31
CA ARG A 44 -2.56 -3.43 5.21
C ARG A 44 -3.41 -2.42 5.98
N LYS A 45 -3.15 -2.25 7.28
CA LYS A 45 -3.86 -1.25 8.12
C LYS A 45 -3.81 0.15 7.52
N LYS A 46 -2.64 0.59 7.02
CA LYS A 46 -2.51 1.91 6.40
C LYS A 46 -3.32 2.01 5.11
N MET A 47 -3.33 0.97 4.28
CA MET A 47 -4.12 0.90 3.05
C MET A 47 -5.62 0.91 3.36
N ASP A 48 -6.07 0.16 4.36
CA ASP A 48 -7.47 0.13 4.81
C ASP A 48 -7.95 1.51 5.26
N VAL A 49 -7.13 2.26 6.01
CA VAL A 49 -7.46 3.66 6.36
C VAL A 49 -7.68 4.52 5.11
N ARG A 50 -6.90 4.30 4.04
CA ARG A 50 -7.07 5.03 2.78
C ARG A 50 -8.33 4.59 2.04
N VAL A 51 -8.69 3.30 2.07
CA VAL A 51 -9.99 2.80 1.58
C VAL A 51 -11.15 3.47 2.30
N THR A 52 -11.13 3.52 3.64
CA THR A 52 -12.17 4.19 4.46
C THR A 52 -12.30 5.66 4.08
N HIS A 53 -11.18 6.35 3.86
CA HIS A 53 -11.17 7.74 3.42
C HIS A 53 -11.41 7.93 1.92
N ARG A 54 -11.77 6.88 1.18
CA ARG A 54 -12.04 6.94 -0.26
C ARG A 54 -10.86 7.51 -1.05
N ARG A 55 -9.63 7.23 -0.62
CA ARG A 55 -8.37 7.71 -1.22
C ARG A 55 -7.51 6.55 -1.69
N TYR A 56 -6.82 6.72 -2.82
CA TYR A 56 -5.83 5.81 -3.41
C TYR A 56 -6.31 4.41 -3.82
N PHE A 57 -7.10 3.72 -2.99
CA PHE A 57 -7.42 2.31 -3.15
C PHE A 57 -8.94 2.06 -3.08
N LYS A 58 -9.39 1.03 -3.80
CA LYS A 58 -10.72 0.43 -3.63
C LYS A 58 -10.66 -0.60 -2.49
N ALA A 59 -11.83 -1.01 -2.00
CA ALA A 59 -11.91 -2.09 -1.02
C ALA A 59 -11.23 -3.36 -1.57
N PRO A 60 -10.40 -4.04 -0.77
CA PRO A 60 -9.64 -5.18 -1.27
C PRO A 60 -10.55 -6.38 -1.55
N VAL A 61 -10.26 -7.11 -2.62
CA VAL A 61 -10.92 -8.37 -2.98
C VAL A 61 -9.93 -9.51 -2.77
N HIS A 62 -10.28 -10.49 -1.93
CA HIS A 62 -9.36 -11.56 -1.51
C HIS A 62 -8.00 -11.03 -0.99
N GLY A 63 -8.01 -9.88 -0.31
CA GLY A 63 -6.81 -9.26 0.24
C GLY A 63 -5.93 -8.51 -0.78
N ARG A 64 -6.35 -8.43 -2.05
CA ARG A 64 -5.66 -7.67 -3.10
C ARG A 64 -6.33 -6.31 -3.29
N TYR A 65 -5.53 -5.26 -3.32
CA TYR A 65 -6.00 -3.89 -3.47
C TYR A 65 -5.96 -3.46 -4.93
N ALA A 66 -6.99 -2.73 -5.34
CA ALA A 66 -7.03 -2.03 -6.62
C ALA A 66 -6.78 -0.54 -6.41
N ARG A 67 -6.24 0.13 -7.42
CA ARG A 67 -6.19 1.59 -7.44
C ARG A 67 -7.61 2.13 -7.56
N ARG A 68 -7.87 3.23 -6.85
CA ARG A 68 -9.07 4.02 -7.05
C ARG A 68 -8.87 4.91 -8.27
N ASP A 69 -9.82 4.85 -9.20
CA ASP A 69 -9.86 5.76 -10.35
C ASP A 69 -10.09 7.18 -9.83
N ALA A 70 -9.39 8.15 -10.43
CA ALA A 70 -9.42 9.55 -10.01
C ALA A 70 -10.83 10.15 -10.10
#